data_AF-A0A3R6GWV0-F1
#
_entry.id   AF-A0A3R6GWV0-F1
#
_cell.length_a   1.000
_cell.length_b   1.000
_cell.length_c   1.000
_cell.angle_alpha   90.00
_cell.angle_beta   90.00
_cell.angle_gamma   90.00
#
_symmetry.space_group_name_H-M   'P 1'
#
loop_
_entity.id
_entity.type
_entity.pdbx_description
1 polymer ?
#
loop_
_entity_poly.entity_id
_entity_poly.type
_entity_poly.pdbx_seq_one_letter_code
_entity_poly.pdbx_strand_id
1 'polypeptide(L)'
;MNDYWCIPSKEDADFVACMEDVLDVYELPYDPMYPVVCMDEKPYQLLDDVRQPLPVRPGDNQKTDSEYKRNGTCSIFAFVEPLGGRHHVSVHEHRTAIDWAM
;
A
#
# COMPACT_ATOMS: atom_id res chain seq x y z
N MET A 1 4.44 4.51 28.35
CA MET A 1 3.81 5.60 27.59
C MET A 1 3.50 5.02 26.23
N ASN A 2 2.23 4.84 25.92
CA ASN A 2 1.78 4.24 24.66
C ASN A 2 1.27 5.40 23.80
N ASP A 3 2.19 6.02 23.06
CA ASP A 3 1.85 7.09 22.12
C ASP A 3 1.26 6.43 20.87
N TYR A 4 -0.05 6.16 20.93
CA TYR A 4 -0.81 5.78 19.75
C TYR A 4 -1.04 7.03 18.92
N TRP A 5 -0.43 7.07 17.74
CA TRP A 5 -0.68 8.10 16.75
C TRP A 5 -1.73 7.63 15.75
N CYS A 6 -2.49 8.61 15.26
CA CYS A 6 -3.34 8.56 14.07
C CYS A 6 -4.79 8.12 14.25
N ILE A 7 -5.46 8.63 15.29
CA ILE A 7 -6.88 8.99 15.11
C ILE A 7 -7.00 10.43 15.64
N PRO A 8 -7.24 11.43 14.76
CA PRO A 8 -7.48 12.79 15.22
C PRO A 8 -8.68 12.79 16.17
N SER A 9 -8.72 13.75 17.09
CA SER A 9 -9.88 13.88 17.96
C SER A 9 -11.16 14.05 17.12
N LYS A 10 -12.29 13.56 17.61
CA LYS A 10 -13.56 13.72 16.90
C LYS A 10 -13.81 15.23 16.74
N GLU A 11 -14.01 15.68 15.51
CA GLU A 11 -14.22 17.10 15.13
C GLU A 11 -12.96 17.98 15.22
N ASP A 12 -11.80 17.45 14.80
CA ASP A 12 -10.56 18.22 14.64
C ASP A 12 -10.55 19.05 13.35
N ALA A 13 -10.80 20.36 13.48
CA ALA A 13 -10.89 21.28 12.35
C ALA A 13 -9.55 21.49 11.63
N ASP A 14 -8.42 21.48 12.35
CA ASP A 14 -7.10 21.66 11.75
C ASP A 14 -6.73 20.43 10.91
N PHE A 15 -7.05 19.24 11.40
CA PHE A 15 -6.90 18.01 10.62
C PHE A 15 -7.74 18.05 9.33
N VAL A 16 -9.01 18.46 9.43
CA VAL A 16 -9.89 18.56 8.26
C VAL A 16 -9.32 19.55 7.25
N ALA A 17 -8.91 20.74 7.69
CA ALA A 17 -8.32 21.74 6.79
C ALA A 17 -7.09 21.20 6.03
N CYS A 18 -6.16 20.53 6.73
CA CYS A 18 -5.00 19.92 6.09
C CYS A 18 -5.37 18.79 5.11
N MET A 19 -6.43 18.02 5.38
CA MET A 19 -6.89 16.97 4.47
C MET A 19 -7.56 17.56 3.22
N GLU A 20 -8.32 18.64 3.35
CA GLU A 20 -8.91 19.36 2.21
C GLU A 20 -7.80 19.91 1.29
N ASP A 21 -6.73 20.49 1.83
CA ASP A 21 -5.57 20.95 1.03
C ASP A 21 -4.96 19.82 0.19
N VAL A 22 -4.94 18.59 0.70
CA VAL A 22 -4.48 17.41 -0.06
C VAL A 22 -5.48 17.03 -1.14
N LEU A 23 -6.78 16.99 -0.80
CA LEU A 23 -7.83 16.63 -1.76
C LEU A 23 -7.90 17.63 -2.93
N ASP A 24 -7.74 18.92 -2.65
CA ASP A 24 -7.68 19.98 -3.67
C ASP A 24 -6.61 19.70 -4.74
N VAL A 25 -5.46 19.15 -4.34
CA VAL A 25 -4.39 18.75 -5.28
C VAL A 25 -4.84 17.60 -6.19
N TYR A 26 -5.61 16.63 -5.68
CA TYR A 26 -6.12 15.51 -6.48
C TYR A 26 -7.28 15.93 -7.40
N GLU A 27 -7.98 17.02 -7.09
CA GLU A 27 -9.07 17.56 -7.90
C GLU A 27 -8.61 18.50 -9.02
N LEU A 28 -7.31 18.84 -9.07
CA LEU A 28 -6.76 19.67 -10.14
C LEU A 28 -7.04 19.06 -11.53
N PRO A 29 -7.27 19.89 -12.55
CA PRO A 29 -7.35 19.40 -13.91
C PRO A 29 -6.01 18.77 -14.32
N TYR A 30 -6.06 17.74 -15.16
CA TYR A 30 -4.85 17.11 -15.67
C TYR A 30 -3.98 18.10 -16.45
N ASP A 31 -2.72 18.26 -16.04
CA ASP A 31 -1.69 19.02 -16.74
C ASP A 31 -0.44 18.14 -16.95
N PRO A 32 -0.09 17.78 -18.20
CA PRO A 32 1.11 17.00 -18.49
C PRO A 32 2.43 17.64 -18.03
N MET A 33 2.45 18.97 -17.85
CA MET A 33 3.63 19.68 -17.36
C MET A 33 3.73 19.63 -15.83
N TYR A 34 2.61 19.43 -15.14
CA TYR A 34 2.53 19.35 -13.68
C TYR A 34 1.73 18.11 -13.26
N PRO A 35 2.26 16.89 -13.51
CA PRO A 35 1.54 15.67 -13.16
C PRO A 35 1.47 15.52 -11.64
N VAL A 36 0.27 15.23 -11.14
CA VAL A 36 0.08 14.82 -9.76
C VAL A 36 0.51 13.35 -9.66
N VAL A 37 1.54 13.08 -8.86
CA VAL A 37 2.03 11.72 -8.60
C VAL A 37 2.01 11.48 -7.10
N CYS A 38 1.33 10.40 -6.69
CA CYS A 38 1.41 9.90 -5.33
C CYS A 38 2.37 8.72 -5.25
N MET A 39 3.05 8.60 -4.12
CA MET A 39 4.02 7.56 -3.85
C MET A 39 3.66 6.88 -2.53
N ASP A 40 3.65 5.55 -2.53
CA ASP A 40 3.47 4.74 -1.32
C ASP A 40 4.49 3.60 -1.27
N GLU A 41 4.83 3.20 -0.05
CA GLU A 41 5.72 2.09 0.22
C GLU A 41 5.07 1.09 1.17
N LYS A 42 5.13 -0.19 0.79
CA LYS A 42 4.64 -1.27 1.65
C LYS A 42 5.71 -2.34 1.86
N PRO A 43 6.17 -2.57 3.11
CA PRO A 43 6.89 -3.80 3.43
C PRO A 43 5.92 -4.98 3.34
N TYR A 44 6.29 -6.01 2.58
CA TYR A 44 5.47 -7.16 2.30
C TYR A 44 6.14 -8.45 2.79
N GLN A 45 5.38 -9.31 3.46
CA GLN A 45 5.87 -10.60 3.94
C GLN A 45 5.63 -11.67 2.87
N LEU A 46 6.69 -12.39 2.52
CA LEU A 46 6.59 -13.52 1.61
C LEU A 46 6.21 -14.74 2.42
N LEU A 47 4.95 -15.17 2.29
CA LEU A 47 4.39 -16.30 3.03
C LEU A 47 4.12 -17.47 2.08
N ASP A 48 4.31 -18.68 2.59
CA ASP A 48 4.05 -19.93 1.89
C ASP A 48 3.34 -20.89 2.83
N ASP A 49 2.62 -21.86 2.26
CA ASP A 49 1.86 -22.82 3.04
C ASP A 49 2.79 -23.90 3.61
N VAL A 50 2.69 -24.20 4.91
CA VAL A 50 3.41 -25.35 5.48
C VAL A 50 2.82 -26.66 4.96
N ARG A 51 1.52 -26.66 4.65
CA ARG A 51 0.76 -27.84 4.22
C ARG A 51 -0.08 -27.52 3.01
N GLN A 52 -0.08 -28.44 2.04
CA GLN A 52 -0.94 -28.33 0.86
C GLN A 52 -2.43 -28.27 1.26
N PRO A 53 -3.21 -27.34 0.71
CA PRO A 53 -4.65 -27.29 0.93
C PRO A 53 -5.34 -28.60 0.53
N LEU A 54 -6.36 -28.99 1.29
CA LEU A 54 -7.12 -30.21 0.98
C LEU A 54 -7.95 -30.03 -0.30
N PRO A 55 -8.19 -31.11 -1.08
CA PRO A 55 -9.08 -31.07 -2.22
C PRO A 55 -10.48 -30.60 -1.83
N VAL A 56 -11.01 -29.63 -2.57
CA VAL A 56 -12.33 -29.04 -2.31
C VAL A 56 -13.41 -29.91 -2.94
N ARG A 57 -14.51 -30.15 -2.23
CA ARG A 57 -15.69 -30.82 -2.79
C ARG A 57 -16.52 -29.82 -3.61
N PRO A 58 -17.29 -30.26 -4.61
CA PRO A 58 -18.18 -29.37 -5.34
C PRO A 58 -19.16 -28.66 -4.40
N GLY A 59 -19.17 -27.32 -4.41
CA GLY A 59 -20.03 -26.49 -3.56
C GLY A 59 -19.43 -26.04 -2.23
N ASP A 60 -18.26 -26.55 -1.84
CA ASP A 60 -17.55 -26.11 -0.64
C ASP A 60 -16.50 -25.03 -0.96
N ASN A 61 -16.15 -24.22 0.05
CA ASN A 61 -15.03 -23.29 -0.03
C ASN A 61 -13.69 -24.01 0.24
N GLN A 62 -12.62 -23.56 -0.43
CA GLN A 62 -11.26 -24.00 -0.14
C GLN A 62 -10.88 -23.65 1.31
N LYS A 63 -10.23 -24.60 2.01
CA LYS A 63 -9.70 -24.38 3.36
C LYS A 63 -8.19 -24.49 3.31
N THR A 64 -7.52 -23.40 3.63
CA THR A 64 -6.05 -23.34 3.79
C THR A 64 -5.71 -23.43 5.27
N ASP A 65 -4.62 -24.10 5.61
CA ASP A 65 -4.15 -24.17 7.00
C ASP A 65 -3.70 -22.77 7.45
N SER A 66 -3.89 -22.45 8.74
CA SER A 66 -3.42 -21.19 9.32
C SER A 66 -1.91 -21.14 9.53
N GLU A 67 -1.26 -22.30 9.54
CA GLU A 67 0.19 -22.42 9.70
C GLU A 67 0.89 -22.07 8.38
N TYR A 68 1.76 -21.06 8.42
CA TYR A 68 2.51 -20.58 7.26
C TYR A 68 4.03 -20.55 7.52
N LYS A 69 4.80 -20.69 6.46
CA LYS A 69 6.25 -20.51 6.45
C LYS A 69 6.58 -19.09 5.99
N ARG A 70 7.37 -18.37 6.78
CA ARG A 70 7.87 -17.04 6.40
C ARG A 70 9.15 -17.19 5.57
N ASN A 71 9.10 -16.72 4.33
CA ASN A 71 10.19 -16.76 3.35
C ASN A 71 10.89 -15.40 3.19
N GLY A 72 10.94 -14.62 4.28
CA GLY A 72 11.54 -13.28 4.28
C GLY A 72 10.52 -12.16 4.03
N THR A 73 11.02 -11.03 3.56
CA THR A 73 10.25 -9.82 3.28
C THR A 73 10.81 -9.11 2.05
N CYS A 74 9.97 -8.36 1.35
CA CYS A 74 10.37 -7.41 0.32
C CYS A 74 9.72 -6.05 0.60
N SER A 75 10.16 -5.03 -0.13
CA SER A 75 9.58 -3.70 -0.14
C SER A 75 8.92 -3.47 -1.50
N ILE A 76 7.67 -3.05 -1.49
CA ILE A 76 6.93 -2.66 -2.69
C ILE A 76 6.89 -1.13 -2.71
N PHE A 77 7.34 -0.53 -3.81
CA PHE A 77 7.20 0.90 -4.07
C PHE A 77 6.19 1.09 -5.19
N ALA A 78 5.22 1.97 -4.97
CA ALA A 78 4.20 2.30 -5.95
C ALA A 78 4.17 3.80 -6.20
N PHE A 79 4.23 4.18 -7.47
CA PHE A 79 4.05 5.54 -7.94
C PHE A 79 2.83 5.56 -8.85
N VAL A 80 1.85 6.40 -8.54
CA VAL A 80 0.60 6.48 -9.32
C VAL A 80 0.36 7.92 -9.72
N GLU A 81 0.11 8.12 -11.00
CA GLU A 81 -0.36 9.38 -11.58
C GLU A 81 -1.88 9.23 -11.82
N PRO A 82 -2.72 9.53 -10.81
CA PRO A 82 -4.16 9.23 -10.85
C PRO A 82 -4.87 9.89 -12.04
N LEU A 83 -4.52 11.14 -12.34
CA LEU A 83 -5.15 11.93 -13.41
C LEU A 83 -4.63 11.54 -14.81
N GLY A 84 -3.39 11.07 -14.90
CA GLY A 84 -2.75 10.61 -16.13
C GLY A 84 -2.99 9.14 -16.46
N GLY A 85 -3.56 8.37 -15.53
CA GLY A 85 -3.85 6.94 -15.71
C GLY A 85 -2.60 6.06 -15.78
N ARG A 86 -1.46 6.54 -15.26
CA ARG A 86 -0.18 5.82 -15.26
C ARG A 86 0.17 5.35 -13.85
N HIS A 87 0.83 4.21 -13.76
CA HIS A 87 1.42 3.75 -12.51
C HIS A 87 2.72 3.00 -12.79
N HIS A 88 3.62 3.04 -11.83
CA HIS A 88 4.85 2.28 -11.79
C HIS A 88 4.94 1.56 -10.44
N VAL A 89 5.26 0.28 -10.48
CA VAL A 89 5.44 -0.53 -9.27
C VAL A 89 6.74 -1.30 -9.38
N SER A 90 7.56 -1.22 -8.34
CA SER A 90 8.80 -1.97 -8.22
C SER A 90 8.82 -2.76 -6.91
N VAL A 91 9.53 -3.89 -6.92
CA VAL A 91 9.65 -4.78 -5.76
C VAL A 91 11.12 -5.07 -5.54
N HIS A 92 11.60 -4.76 -4.33
CA HIS A 92 13.00 -4.88 -3.96
C HIS A 92 13.15 -5.73 -2.70
N GLU A 93 14.24 -6.47 -2.60
CA GLU A 93 14.57 -7.24 -1.40
C GLU A 93 14.90 -6.32 -0.20
N HIS A 94 15.38 -5.11 -0.50
CA HIS A 94 15.81 -4.14 0.50
C HIS A 94 14.99 -2.86 0.46
N ARG A 95 15.06 -2.13 1.56
CA ARG A 95 14.46 -0.81 1.74
C ARG A 95 15.58 0.22 1.84
N THR A 96 16.18 0.58 0.71
CA THR A 96 17.19 1.63 0.67
C THR A 96 16.71 2.84 -0.12
N ALA A 97 17.35 3.99 0.09
CA ALA A 97 17.10 5.17 -0.73
C ALA A 97 17.44 4.95 -2.22
N ILE A 98 18.34 4.00 -2.51
CA ILE A 98 18.67 3.62 -3.88
C ILE A 98 17.51 2.81 -4.48
N ASP A 99 16.96 1.84 -3.75
CA ASP A 99 15.78 1.07 -4.18
C ASP A 99 14.56 1.97 -4.42
N TRP A 100 14.41 3.03 -3.62
CA TRP A 100 13.34 4.01 -3.78
C TRP A 100 13.47 4.89 -5.04
N ALA A 101 14.70 5.19 -5.46
CA ALA A 101 14.98 6.12 -6.55
C ALA A 101 15.06 5.46 -7.94
N MET A 102 14.91 4.14 -8.03
CA MET A 102 15.03 3.34 -9.26
C MET A 102 13.74 3.26 -10.07
#